data_AF-A0A223D3B4-F1
#
_entry.id   AF-A0A223D3B4-F1
#
_cell.length_a   1.000
_cell.length_b   1.000
_cell.length_c   1.000
_cell.angle_alpha   90.00
_cell.angle_beta   90.00
_cell.angle_gamma   90.00
#
_symmetry.space_group_name_H-M   'P 1'
#
loop_
_entity.id
_entity.type
_entity.pdbx_description
1 polymer ?
#
loop_
_entity_poly.entity_id
_entity_poly.type
_entity_poly.pdbx_seq_one_letter_code
_entity_poly.pdbx_strand_id
1 'polypeptide(L)'
;MDMEQENQNLQEEEVETETSAEANETVTDQRSREELLAEVARLSAEAEDNKTRYLRSQADFDNFRRRSRQEKDEFAAYANVKLIEELLPVLDTFEMALKSTGESDAQTVLTGVEMVYRQLMVALEKEGLAAIEAVGQPFDPNLHDGIMQVESADHPANTVVQELRKGYKVKDKVVRPSMVQVSQ
;
A
#
# COMPACT_ATOMS: atom_id res chain seq x y z
N MET A 1 32.22 61.22 -3.46
CA MET A 1 32.76 61.87 -4.67
C MET A 1 31.95 61.26 -5.80
N ASP A 2 30.91 61.89 -6.33
CA ASP A 2 30.77 63.31 -6.61
C ASP A 2 29.32 63.82 -6.53
N MET A 3 29.22 65.04 -5.98
CA MET A 3 28.40 66.20 -6.35
C MET A 3 26.92 65.97 -6.70
N GLU A 4 25.95 66.38 -5.88
CA GLU A 4 25.50 67.78 -5.64
C GLU A 4 24.96 68.52 -6.87
N GLN A 5 23.70 68.97 -6.71
CA GLN A 5 23.03 70.15 -7.27
C GLN A 5 22.26 70.06 -8.60
N GLU A 6 20.94 70.17 -8.46
CA GLU A 6 20.09 71.22 -9.08
C GLU A 6 18.75 71.21 -8.28
N ASN A 7 18.54 72.08 -7.27
CA ASN A 7 17.88 73.40 -7.36
C ASN A 7 16.72 73.45 -8.37
N GLN A 8 15.54 74.04 -8.17
CA GLN A 8 14.84 74.75 -7.09
C GLN A 8 13.56 75.30 -7.78
N ASN A 9 12.35 75.17 -7.22
CA ASN A 9 11.20 76.07 -7.46
C ASN A 9 10.02 75.62 -6.55
N LEU A 10 9.73 76.31 -5.43
CA LEU A 10 8.75 77.41 -5.30
C LEU A 10 7.30 76.87 -5.50
N GLN A 11 6.40 76.79 -4.50
CA GLN A 11 5.85 77.80 -3.57
C GLN A 11 5.11 77.10 -2.41
N GLU A 12 5.32 77.48 -1.15
CA GLU A 12 4.39 78.28 -0.32
C GLU A 12 2.96 77.72 -0.20
N GLU A 13 2.66 77.04 0.92
CA GLU A 13 1.42 77.28 1.67
C GLU A 13 1.62 76.86 3.14
N GLU A 14 1.70 77.87 4.00
CA GLU A 14 1.76 77.78 5.45
C GLU A 14 0.34 78.09 5.97
N VAL A 15 -0.32 77.12 6.61
CA VAL A 15 -1.42 77.37 7.55
C VAL A 15 -1.34 76.35 8.69
N GLU A 16 -0.86 76.82 9.84
CA GLU A 16 -1.13 76.20 11.13
C GLU A 16 -2.64 76.11 11.39
N THR A 17 -3.11 74.97 11.87
CA THR A 17 -4.12 74.96 12.94
C THR A 17 -4.08 73.62 13.67
N GLU A 18 -3.89 73.73 14.98
CA GLU A 18 -3.79 72.66 15.94
C GLU A 18 -5.10 71.88 16.12
N THR A 19 -4.92 70.66 16.64
CA THR A 19 -5.80 69.94 17.59
C THR A 19 -7.06 69.21 17.13
N SER A 20 -7.08 67.95 17.58
CA SER A 20 -8.23 67.17 18.06
C SER A 20 -9.06 66.38 17.05
N ALA A 21 -8.74 65.09 16.92
CA ALA A 21 -9.73 64.01 16.84
C ALA A 21 -9.05 62.62 16.96
N GLU A 22 -8.45 62.33 18.11
CA GLU A 22 -8.42 60.94 18.59
C GLU A 22 -9.84 60.60 19.04
N ALA A 23 -10.57 59.80 18.25
CA ALA A 23 -11.69 59.03 18.74
C ALA A 23 -12.03 57.95 17.71
N ASN A 24 -11.66 56.71 18.01
CA ASN A 24 -12.57 55.57 18.14
C ASN A 24 -11.93 54.23 17.74
N GLU A 25 -10.81 53.87 18.37
CA GLU A 25 -10.40 52.47 18.53
C GLU A 25 -9.98 52.22 19.98
N THR A 26 -10.94 52.34 20.89
CA THR A 26 -10.84 51.75 22.23
C THR A 26 -12.00 50.81 22.41
N VAL A 27 -11.79 49.56 21.96
CA VAL A 27 -12.55 48.43 22.46
C VAL A 27 -12.29 48.36 23.96
N THR A 28 -13.22 48.90 24.74
CA THR A 28 -13.17 48.90 26.20
C THR A 28 -13.31 47.48 26.73
N ASP A 29 -12.19 46.79 26.91
CA ASP A 29 -12.09 45.60 27.77
C ASP A 29 -11.97 46.09 29.22
N GLN A 30 -13.09 46.57 29.78
CA GLN A 30 -13.19 46.90 31.20
C GLN A 30 -13.59 45.66 31.99
N ARG A 31 -12.82 44.58 31.88
CA ARG A 31 -12.96 43.43 32.78
C ARG A 31 -12.33 43.76 34.11
N SER A 32 -13.04 43.47 35.20
CA SER A 32 -12.47 43.65 36.54
C SER A 32 -11.26 42.72 36.72
N ARG A 33 -10.30 43.11 37.55
CA ARG A 33 -9.14 42.25 37.89
C ARG A 33 -9.57 40.88 38.41
N GLU A 34 -10.70 40.83 39.11
CA GLU A 34 -11.31 39.60 39.63
C GLU A 34 -11.88 38.72 38.50
N GLU A 35 -12.54 39.30 37.50
CA GLU A 35 -13.01 38.58 36.31
C GLU A 35 -11.84 37.99 35.50
N LEU A 36 -10.75 38.74 35.32
CA LEU A 36 -9.55 38.26 34.62
C LEU A 36 -8.89 37.11 35.37
N LEU A 37 -8.80 37.18 36.71
CA LEU A 37 -8.26 36.10 37.54
C LEU A 37 -9.15 34.85 37.50
N ALA A 38 -10.48 35.02 37.52
CA ALA A 38 -11.43 33.93 37.39
C ALA A 38 -11.34 33.25 36.02
N GLU A 39 -11.17 34.02 34.94
CA GLU A 39 -11.03 33.49 33.59
C GLU A 39 -9.69 32.76 33.40
N VAL A 40 -8.59 33.30 33.94
CA VAL A 40 -7.29 32.59 33.94
C VAL A 40 -7.38 31.27 34.70
N ALA A 41 -8.06 31.25 35.85
CA ALA A 41 -8.26 30.02 36.61
C ALA A 41 -9.10 29.00 35.82
N ARG A 42 -10.18 29.45 35.15
CA ARG A 42 -11.03 28.60 34.29
C ARG A 42 -10.25 28.01 33.13
N LEU A 43 -9.52 28.84 32.38
CA LEU A 43 -8.72 28.41 31.23
C LEU A 43 -7.57 27.48 31.66
N SER A 44 -6.95 27.73 32.82
CA SER A 44 -5.92 26.84 33.36
C SER A 44 -6.49 25.46 33.72
N ALA A 45 -7.70 25.41 34.30
CA ALA A 45 -8.36 24.14 34.60
C ALA A 45 -8.74 23.38 33.32
N GLU A 46 -9.27 24.09 32.31
CA GLU A 46 -9.62 23.52 31.00
C GLU A 46 -8.37 23.01 30.26
N ALA A 47 -7.27 23.74 30.32
CA ALA A 47 -6.00 23.31 29.74
C ALA A 47 -5.48 22.01 30.39
N GLU A 48 -5.60 21.89 31.72
CA GLU A 48 -5.12 20.70 32.41
C GLU A 48 -6.03 19.48 32.21
N ASP A 49 -7.36 19.68 32.10
CA ASP A 49 -8.30 18.62 31.68
C ASP A 49 -7.97 18.16 30.25
N ASN A 50 -7.81 19.09 29.31
CA ASN A 50 -7.47 18.76 27.93
C ASN A 50 -6.12 18.03 27.80
N LYS A 51 -5.11 18.45 28.56
CA LYS A 51 -3.81 17.77 28.63
C LYS A 51 -3.94 16.36 29.20
N THR A 52 -4.74 16.18 30.23
CA THR A 52 -5.01 14.86 30.82
C THR A 52 -5.70 13.95 29.80
N ARG A 53 -6.71 14.46 29.09
CA ARG A 53 -7.41 13.75 28.03
C ARG A 53 -6.47 13.40 26.88
N TYR A 54 -5.63 14.34 26.46
CA TYR A 54 -4.62 14.12 25.42
C TYR A 54 -3.63 13.02 25.78
N LEU A 55 -3.04 13.06 26.98
CA LEU A 55 -2.10 12.04 27.44
C LEU A 55 -2.74 10.66 27.52
N ARG A 56 -4.00 10.60 27.97
CA ARG A 56 -4.77 9.35 27.97
C ARG A 56 -4.99 8.82 26.55
N SER A 57 -5.45 9.66 25.63
CA SER A 57 -5.65 9.28 24.24
C SER A 57 -4.34 8.85 23.56
N GLN A 58 -3.23 9.50 23.88
CA GLN A 58 -1.90 9.12 23.39
C GLN A 58 -1.50 7.73 23.90
N ALA A 59 -1.70 7.45 25.19
CA ALA A 59 -1.44 6.14 25.77
C ALA A 59 -2.34 5.05 25.17
N ASP A 60 -3.63 5.34 24.95
CA ASP A 60 -4.57 4.42 24.30
C ASP A 60 -4.14 4.13 22.85
N PHE A 61 -3.66 5.15 22.13
CA PHE A 61 -3.14 5.00 20.77
C PHE A 61 -1.86 4.15 20.72
N ASP A 62 -0.92 4.37 21.64
CA ASP A 62 0.31 3.56 21.72
C ASP A 62 0.00 2.09 22.06
N ASN A 63 -0.94 1.86 22.97
CA ASN A 63 -1.44 0.53 23.29
C ASN A 63 -2.10 -0.14 22.07
N PHE A 64 -2.97 0.58 21.37
CA PHE A 64 -3.60 0.10 20.14
C PHE A 64 -2.55 -0.24 19.07
N ARG A 65 -1.58 0.65 18.82
CA ARG A 65 -0.50 0.44 17.84
C ARG A 65 0.33 -0.80 18.18
N ARG A 66 0.65 -1.01 19.46
CA ARG A 66 1.36 -2.21 19.93
C ARG A 66 0.52 -3.46 19.69
N ARG A 67 -0.76 -3.45 20.08
CA ARG A 67 -1.67 -4.59 19.89
C ARG A 67 -1.87 -4.92 18.40
N SER A 68 -2.13 -3.92 17.57
CA SER A 68 -2.29 -4.12 16.12
C SER A 68 -1.02 -4.62 15.42
N ARG A 69 0.17 -4.29 15.93
CA ARG A 69 1.41 -4.89 15.43
C ARG A 69 1.48 -6.37 15.80
N GLN A 70 1.21 -6.72 17.06
CA GLN A 70 1.17 -8.11 17.50
C GLN A 70 0.15 -8.93 16.71
N GLU A 71 -1.07 -8.43 16.53
CA GLU A 71 -2.11 -9.09 15.74
C GLU A 71 -1.68 -9.29 14.27
N LYS A 72 -0.96 -8.33 13.67
CA LYS A 72 -0.42 -8.47 12.31
C LYS A 72 0.70 -9.49 12.23
N ASP A 73 1.59 -9.51 13.22
CA ASP A 73 2.70 -10.45 13.28
C ASP A 73 2.18 -11.88 13.48
N GLU A 74 1.17 -12.06 14.35
CA GLU A 74 0.47 -13.34 14.54
C GLU A 74 -0.26 -13.76 13.26
N PHE A 75 -1.00 -12.85 12.63
CA PHE A 75 -1.67 -13.15 11.35
C PHE A 75 -0.65 -13.56 10.28
N ALA A 76 0.48 -12.88 10.16
CA ALA A 76 1.53 -13.23 9.22
C ALA A 76 2.18 -14.59 9.53
N ALA A 77 2.39 -14.90 10.81
CA ALA A 77 2.94 -16.18 11.24
C ALA A 77 2.04 -17.37 10.88
N TYR A 78 0.72 -17.19 10.97
CA TYR A 78 -0.26 -18.26 10.71
C TYR A 78 -0.98 -18.14 9.36
N ALA A 79 -0.65 -17.14 8.52
CA ALA A 79 -1.30 -16.91 7.23
C ALA A 79 -1.26 -18.13 6.30
N ASN A 80 -0.18 -18.91 6.37
CA ASN A 80 0.02 -20.08 5.52
C ASN A 80 -0.57 -21.38 6.09
N VAL A 81 -1.07 -21.39 7.32
CA VAL A 81 -1.58 -22.63 7.97
C VAL A 81 -2.68 -23.26 7.13
N LYS A 82 -3.66 -22.45 6.70
CA LYS A 82 -4.76 -22.90 5.85
C LYS A 82 -4.27 -23.52 4.54
N LEU A 83 -3.31 -22.89 3.87
CA LEU A 83 -2.70 -23.44 2.65
C LEU A 83 -1.98 -24.76 2.93
N ILE A 84 -1.23 -24.85 4.03
CA ILE A 84 -0.52 -26.08 4.42
C ILE A 84 -1.53 -27.20 4.65
N GLU A 85 -2.63 -26.94 5.38
CA GLU A 85 -3.68 -27.91 5.64
C GLU A 85 -4.32 -28.45 4.34
N GLU A 86 -4.55 -27.59 3.34
CA GLU A 86 -5.07 -28.01 2.02
C GLU A 86 -4.06 -28.81 1.19
N LEU A 87 -2.76 -28.63 1.45
CA LEU A 87 -1.68 -29.38 0.77
C LEU A 87 -1.35 -30.72 1.43
N LEU A 88 -1.70 -30.92 2.71
CA LEU A 88 -1.44 -32.19 3.42
C LEU A 88 -1.99 -33.42 2.69
N PRO A 89 -3.25 -33.43 2.17
CA PRO A 89 -3.77 -34.58 1.42
C PRO A 89 -2.98 -34.93 0.15
N VAL A 90 -2.36 -33.93 -0.48
CA VAL A 90 -1.48 -34.13 -1.64
C VAL A 90 -0.19 -34.82 -1.20
N LEU A 91 0.39 -34.39 -0.07
CA LEU A 91 1.57 -35.00 0.52
C LEU A 91 1.30 -36.45 0.94
N ASP A 92 0.16 -36.71 1.59
CA ASP A 92 -0.25 -38.06 2.00
C ASP A 92 -0.34 -39.00 0.79
N THR A 93 -0.92 -38.51 -0.32
CA THR A 93 -1.05 -39.28 -1.56
C THR A 93 0.31 -39.51 -2.23
N PHE A 94 1.20 -38.50 -2.22
CA PHE A 94 2.58 -38.67 -2.66
C PHE A 94 3.33 -39.72 -1.83
N GLU A 95 3.24 -39.67 -0.51
CA GLU A 95 3.89 -40.63 0.37
C GLU A 95 3.37 -42.06 0.16
N MET A 96 2.05 -42.21 -0.04
CA MET A 96 1.45 -43.48 -0.37
C MET A 96 1.98 -44.03 -1.70
N ALA A 97 2.07 -43.19 -2.74
CA ALA A 97 2.60 -43.56 -4.05
C ALA A 97 4.09 -43.95 -3.97
N LEU A 98 4.89 -43.25 -3.17
CA LEU A 98 6.31 -43.57 -2.96
C LEU A 98 6.51 -44.91 -2.22
N LYS A 99 5.57 -45.31 -1.36
CA LYS A 99 5.62 -46.61 -0.66
C LYS A 99 5.20 -47.78 -1.55
N SER A 100 4.50 -47.53 -2.67
CA SER A 100 4.01 -48.59 -3.56
C SER A 100 5.00 -49.04 -4.65
N THR A 101 6.25 -48.54 -4.63
CA THR A 101 7.23 -48.69 -5.72
C THR A 101 7.86 -50.09 -5.87
N GLY A 102 7.22 -51.15 -5.36
CA GLY A 102 7.74 -52.52 -5.39
C GLY A 102 7.35 -53.35 -6.62
N GLU A 103 6.16 -53.16 -7.21
CA GLU A 103 5.59 -54.09 -8.20
C GLU A 103 4.70 -53.42 -9.28
N SER A 104 4.77 -52.10 -9.45
CA SER A 104 3.89 -51.36 -10.36
C SER A 104 4.53 -51.13 -11.75
N ASP A 105 3.76 -51.32 -12.81
CA ASP A 105 4.20 -50.96 -14.17
C ASP A 105 4.32 -49.43 -14.34
N ALA A 106 5.05 -49.00 -15.37
CA ALA A 106 5.28 -47.57 -15.63
C ALA A 106 3.97 -46.77 -15.85
N GLN A 107 2.93 -47.42 -16.37
CA GLN A 107 1.63 -46.79 -16.65
C GLN A 107 0.86 -46.49 -15.36
N THR A 108 0.90 -47.40 -14.39
CA THR A 108 0.30 -47.23 -13.06
C THR A 108 0.98 -46.09 -12.31
N VAL A 109 2.31 -46.01 -12.38
CA VAL A 109 3.08 -44.91 -11.79
C VAL A 109 2.70 -43.57 -12.43
N LEU A 110 2.63 -43.50 -13.76
CA LEU A 110 2.23 -42.29 -14.48
C LEU A 110 0.84 -41.80 -14.05
N THR A 111 -0.11 -42.74 -13.93
CA THR A 111 -1.48 -42.44 -13.50
C THR A 111 -1.51 -41.90 -12.08
N GLY A 112 -0.74 -42.49 -11.16
CA GLY A 112 -0.60 -41.99 -9.80
C GLY A 112 -0.03 -40.57 -9.74
N VAL A 113 1.02 -40.29 -10.52
CA VAL A 113 1.60 -38.94 -10.62
C VAL A 113 0.58 -37.93 -11.17
N GLU A 114 -0.19 -38.30 -12.18
CA GLU A 114 -1.24 -37.44 -12.74
C GLU A 114 -2.35 -37.13 -11.72
N MET A 115 -2.77 -38.13 -10.94
CA MET A 115 -3.75 -37.93 -9.86
C MET A 115 -3.24 -36.91 -8.83
N VAL A 116 -1.99 -37.03 -8.42
CA VAL A 116 -1.40 -36.11 -7.44
C VAL A 116 -1.25 -34.70 -8.02
N TYR A 117 -0.84 -34.57 -9.29
CA TYR A 117 -0.81 -33.27 -9.96
C TYR A 117 -2.18 -32.60 -10.00
N ARG A 118 -3.24 -33.35 -10.32
CA ARG A 118 -4.62 -32.81 -10.32
C ARG A 118 -5.05 -32.38 -8.92
N GLN A 119 -4.76 -33.18 -7.90
CA GLN A 119 -5.09 -32.84 -6.51
C GLN A 119 -4.36 -31.57 -6.05
N LEU A 120 -3.08 -31.43 -6.41
CA LEU A 120 -2.30 -30.23 -6.12
C LEU A 120 -2.89 -28.98 -6.81
N MET A 121 -3.25 -29.09 -8.09
CA MET A 121 -3.87 -27.99 -8.82
C MET A 121 -5.19 -27.56 -8.19
N VAL A 122 -6.06 -28.51 -7.83
CA VAL A 122 -7.34 -28.21 -7.16
C VAL A 122 -7.13 -27.53 -5.81
N ALA A 123 -6.18 -27.99 -5.01
CA ALA A 123 -5.86 -27.36 -3.71
C ALA A 123 -5.39 -25.91 -3.88
N LEU A 124 -4.53 -25.65 -4.87
CA LEU A 124 -4.02 -24.31 -5.15
C LEU A 124 -5.09 -23.37 -5.75
N GLU A 125 -5.95 -23.89 -6.64
CA GLU A 125 -7.08 -23.15 -7.21
C GLU A 125 -8.08 -22.70 -6.14
N LYS A 126 -8.31 -23.55 -5.12
CA LYS A 126 -9.17 -23.22 -3.96
C LYS A 126 -8.63 -22.05 -3.14
N GLU A 127 -7.31 -21.89 -3.05
CA GLU A 127 -6.65 -20.73 -2.44
C GLU A 127 -6.50 -19.53 -3.40
N GLY A 128 -7.04 -19.64 -4.62
CA GLY A 128 -7.15 -18.56 -5.58
C GLY A 128 -6.01 -18.47 -6.60
N LEU A 129 -5.17 -19.51 -6.71
CA LEU A 129 -4.19 -19.62 -7.78
C LEU A 129 -4.89 -19.81 -9.14
N ALA A 130 -4.53 -19.00 -10.12
CA ALA A 130 -4.99 -19.12 -11.50
C ALA A 130 -3.79 -19.11 -12.44
N ALA A 131 -3.84 -19.96 -13.47
CA ALA A 131 -2.86 -19.92 -14.56
C ALA A 131 -3.04 -18.64 -15.39
N ILE A 132 -1.94 -18.09 -15.89
CA ILE A 132 -1.96 -16.99 -16.84
C ILE A 132 -2.13 -17.57 -18.24
N GLU A 133 -3.19 -17.19 -18.95
CA GLU A 133 -3.40 -17.56 -20.34
C GLU A 133 -2.50 -16.72 -21.24
N ALA A 134 -1.35 -17.26 -21.63
CA ALA A 134 -0.36 -16.52 -22.38
C ALA A 134 -0.47 -16.76 -23.91
N VAL A 135 -0.59 -18.00 -24.35
CA VAL A 135 -0.53 -18.36 -25.79
C VAL A 135 -1.65 -17.70 -26.59
N GLY A 136 -1.28 -17.03 -27.68
CA GLY A 136 -2.20 -16.31 -28.57
C GLY A 136 -2.64 -14.93 -28.05
N GLN A 137 -2.24 -14.54 -26.85
CA GLN A 137 -2.53 -13.21 -26.30
C GLN A 137 -1.42 -12.21 -26.66
N PRO A 138 -1.73 -10.91 -26.72
CA PRO A 138 -0.71 -9.86 -26.82
C PRO A 138 0.28 -9.95 -25.65
N PHE A 139 1.55 -9.65 -25.91
CA PHE A 139 2.56 -9.63 -24.86
C PHE A 139 2.30 -8.48 -23.87
N ASP A 140 2.10 -8.80 -22.59
CA ASP A 140 2.00 -7.85 -21.48
C ASP A 140 3.18 -8.04 -20.51
N PRO A 141 4.09 -7.06 -20.36
CA PRO A 141 5.21 -7.12 -19.42
C PRO A 141 4.82 -7.34 -17.94
N ASN A 142 3.58 -7.05 -17.55
CA ASN A 142 3.11 -7.30 -16.18
C ASN A 142 2.80 -8.78 -15.94
N LEU A 143 2.43 -9.52 -16.99
CA LEU A 143 1.99 -10.92 -16.92
C LEU A 143 3.01 -11.90 -17.50
N HIS A 144 3.84 -11.42 -18.42
CA HIS A 144 4.71 -12.23 -19.27
C HIS A 144 6.18 -11.80 -19.17
N ASP A 145 7.06 -12.80 -19.27
CA ASP A 145 8.51 -12.65 -19.34
C ASP A 145 8.96 -13.13 -20.73
N GLY A 146 9.28 -12.18 -21.61
CA GLY A 146 9.58 -12.43 -23.02
C GLY A 146 11.05 -12.85 -23.20
N ILE A 147 11.29 -14.16 -23.24
CA ILE A 147 12.66 -14.70 -23.27
C ILE A 147 13.24 -14.68 -24.69
N MET A 148 12.40 -14.84 -25.71
CA MET A 148 12.83 -14.92 -27.12
C MET A 148 11.79 -14.28 -28.03
N GLN A 149 12.28 -13.74 -29.16
CA GLN A 149 11.45 -13.37 -30.30
C GLN A 149 11.63 -14.40 -31.41
N VAL A 150 10.54 -14.75 -32.08
CA VAL A 150 10.53 -15.71 -33.19
C VAL A 150 9.77 -15.12 -34.37
N GLU A 151 10.24 -15.39 -35.59
CA GLU A 151 9.47 -15.10 -36.79
C GLU A 151 8.24 -16.02 -36.83
N SER A 152 7.05 -15.43 -36.97
CA SER A 152 5.80 -16.18 -37.10
C SER A 152 4.97 -15.57 -38.21
N ALA A 153 4.61 -16.37 -39.22
CA ALA A 153 3.68 -15.96 -40.27
C ALA A 153 2.21 -16.03 -39.82
N ASP A 154 1.93 -16.79 -38.76
CA ASP A 154 0.59 -17.11 -38.28
C ASP A 154 0.08 -16.17 -37.19
N HIS A 155 0.96 -15.35 -36.61
CA HIS A 155 0.64 -14.48 -35.47
C HIS A 155 1.01 -13.02 -35.74
N PRO A 156 0.18 -12.04 -35.32
CA PRO A 156 0.53 -10.62 -35.38
C PRO A 156 1.79 -10.33 -34.57
N ALA A 157 2.56 -9.30 -34.95
CA ALA A 157 3.72 -8.86 -34.18
C ALA A 157 3.37 -8.59 -32.70
N ASN A 158 4.31 -8.89 -31.80
CA ASN A 158 4.16 -8.72 -30.35
C ASN A 158 3.06 -9.60 -29.70
N THR A 159 2.83 -10.79 -30.24
CA THR A 159 1.89 -11.80 -29.73
C THR A 159 2.66 -12.98 -29.15
N VAL A 160 2.18 -13.56 -28.05
CA VAL A 160 2.79 -14.77 -27.49
C VAL A 160 2.52 -15.96 -28.39
N VAL A 161 3.58 -16.52 -28.96
CA VAL A 161 3.56 -17.70 -29.85
C VAL A 161 3.54 -18.98 -29.03
N GLN A 162 4.36 -19.05 -27.99
CA GLN A 162 4.49 -20.23 -27.15
C GLN A 162 4.77 -19.86 -25.70
N GLU A 163 4.17 -20.60 -24.76
CA GLU A 163 4.51 -20.56 -23.35
C GLU A 163 5.54 -21.66 -23.04
N LEU A 164 6.73 -21.25 -22.63
CA LEU A 164 7.82 -22.14 -22.22
C LEU A 164 7.66 -22.60 -20.77
N ARG A 165 7.09 -21.73 -19.92
CA ARG A 165 6.80 -22.03 -18.52
C ARG A 165 5.55 -21.30 -18.07
N LYS A 166 4.62 -22.05 -17.49
CA LYS A 166 3.35 -21.53 -16.96
C LYS A 166 3.55 -20.37 -16.00
N GLY A 167 2.83 -19.28 -16.22
CA GLY A 167 2.67 -18.20 -15.25
C GLY A 167 1.49 -18.47 -14.33
N TYR A 168 1.53 -17.89 -13.13
CA TYR A 168 0.45 -17.99 -12.17
C TYR A 168 0.23 -16.66 -11.45
N LYS A 169 -1.04 -16.38 -11.15
CA LYS A 169 -1.48 -15.24 -10.36
C LYS A 169 -2.40 -15.70 -9.24
N VAL A 170 -2.44 -14.96 -8.14
CA VAL A 170 -3.44 -15.11 -7.08
C VAL A 170 -4.26 -13.83 -7.06
N LYS A 171 -5.54 -13.95 -7.42
CA LYS A 171 -6.41 -12.79 -7.69
C LYS A 171 -5.74 -11.88 -8.74
N ASP A 172 -5.42 -10.64 -8.37
CA ASP A 172 -4.79 -9.65 -9.25
C ASP A 172 -3.26 -9.63 -9.14
N LYS A 173 -2.67 -10.38 -8.19
CA LYS A 173 -1.23 -10.36 -7.95
C LYS A 173 -0.55 -11.49 -8.72
N VAL A 174 0.37 -11.14 -9.62
CA VAL A 174 1.23 -12.11 -10.29
C VAL A 174 2.19 -12.73 -9.28
N VAL A 175 2.15 -14.04 -9.15
CA VAL A 175 3.09 -14.82 -8.33
C VAL A 175 4.33 -15.15 -9.16
N ARG A 176 4.11 -15.52 -10.42
CA ARG A 176 5.16 -15.80 -11.39
C ARG A 176 4.66 -15.45 -12.79
N PRO A 177 5.37 -14.61 -13.56
CA PRO A 177 5.01 -14.35 -14.94
C PRO A 177 5.20 -15.60 -15.82
N SER A 178 4.43 -15.70 -16.91
CA SER A 178 4.62 -16.75 -17.91
C SER A 178 5.90 -16.47 -18.70
N MET A 179 6.79 -17.45 -18.81
CA MET A 179 7.92 -17.32 -19.74
C MET A 179 7.45 -17.65 -21.14
N VAL A 180 7.62 -16.71 -22.05
CA VAL A 180 7.00 -16.76 -23.37
C VAL A 180 7.99 -16.48 -24.49
N GLN A 181 7.68 -17.02 -25.66
CA GLN A 181 8.24 -16.60 -26.94
C GLN A 181 7.23 -15.69 -27.63
N VAL A 182 7.70 -14.57 -28.16
CA VAL A 182 6.86 -13.53 -28.77
C VAL A 182 7.15 -13.45 -30.26
N SER A 183 6.14 -13.20 -31.08
CA SER A 183 6.32 -12.92 -32.50
C SER A 183 7.05 -11.59 -32.69
N GLN A 184 8.00 -11.59 -33.63
CA GLN A 184 8.68 -10.38 -34.07
C GLN A 184 7.72 -9.41 -34.78
#